data_AF-A0A2N2BQ21-F1
#
_entry.id   AF-A0A2N2BQ21-F1
#
_cell.length_a   1.000
_cell.length_b   1.000
_cell.length_c   1.000
_cell.angle_alpha   90.00
_cell.angle_beta   90.00
_cell.angle_gamma   90.00
#
_symmetry.space_group_name_H-M   'P 1'
#
loop_
_entity.id
_entity.type
_entity.pdbx_description
1 polymer ?
#
loop_
_entity_poly.entity_id
_entity_poly.type
_entity_poly.pdbx_seq_one_letter_code
_entity_poly.pdbx_strand_id
1 'polypeptide(L)'
;MNKNSSKSRFKIDYPKLKIYYIVEKYLKIGISETEFEGQVLRIYNREKTICDIIRYEKKMDKEVFNKAIRSYATDSNKNVGRLIEYAKLMNVEKKTKMVMGMWM
;
A
#
# COMPACT_ATOMS: atom_id res chain seq x y z
N MET A 1 7.37 15.29 -17.89
CA MET A 1 6.65 14.35 -18.77
C MET A 1 5.18 14.28 -18.34
N ASN A 2 4.29 14.26 -19.32
CA ASN A 2 2.90 14.75 -19.31
C ASN A 2 1.96 14.21 -18.20
N LYS A 3 1.30 15.13 -17.46
CA LYS A 3 0.10 14.89 -16.65
C LYS A 3 -1.12 15.12 -17.54
N ASN A 4 -1.78 14.06 -18.03
CA ASN A 4 -3.15 14.01 -18.64
C ASN A 4 -3.24 13.14 -19.92
N SER A 5 -2.76 11.89 -19.91
CA SER A 5 -3.27 10.88 -20.85
C SER A 5 -4.53 10.23 -20.26
N SER A 6 -5.61 10.99 -20.25
CA SER A 6 -6.83 10.77 -19.47
C SER A 6 -7.69 9.61 -19.98
N LYS A 7 -7.90 8.61 -19.10
CA LYS A 7 -9.07 7.72 -18.98
C LYS A 7 -9.47 6.76 -20.13
N SER A 8 -8.99 6.90 -21.36
CA SER A 8 -9.41 6.01 -22.47
C SER A 8 -8.58 4.72 -22.65
N ARG A 9 -7.43 4.59 -21.97
CA ARG A 9 -6.51 3.45 -22.18
C ARG A 9 -6.91 2.14 -21.52
N PHE A 10 -7.90 2.15 -20.63
CA PHE A 10 -8.31 0.98 -19.86
C PHE A 10 -9.84 0.83 -19.91
N LYS A 11 -10.40 0.60 -21.11
CA LYS A 11 -11.77 0.07 -21.23
C LYS A 11 -11.71 -1.43 -20.95
N ILE A 12 -11.73 -1.78 -19.68
CA ILE A 12 -11.83 -3.15 -19.21
C ILE A 12 -13.17 -3.24 -18.50
N ASP A 13 -14.14 -3.91 -19.12
CA ASP A 13 -15.49 -4.07 -18.56
C ASP A 13 -15.49 -5.05 -17.38
N TYR A 14 -14.56 -6.01 -17.39
CA TYR A 14 -14.36 -6.98 -16.31
C TYR A 14 -12.89 -7.43 -16.24
N PRO A 15 -12.28 -7.54 -15.04
CA PRO A 15 -12.86 -7.26 -13.72
C PRO A 15 -13.03 -5.75 -13.46
N LYS A 16 -13.84 -5.39 -12.46
CA LYS A 16 -13.96 -3.98 -12.02
C LYS A 16 -12.61 -3.49 -11.50
N LEU A 17 -11.98 -2.56 -12.21
CA LEU A 17 -10.68 -2.02 -11.87
C LEU A 17 -10.80 -0.73 -11.05
N LYS A 18 -10.02 -0.64 -9.97
CA LYS A 18 -9.77 0.61 -9.25
C LYS A 18 -8.33 1.04 -9.47
N ILE A 19 -8.14 2.00 -10.37
CA ILE A 19 -6.80 2.44 -10.80
C ILE A 19 -6.31 3.57 -9.88
N TYR A 20 -5.09 3.43 -9.38
CA TYR A 20 -4.40 4.46 -8.60
C TYR A 20 -3.11 4.89 -9.30
N TYR A 21 -2.87 6.20 -9.35
CA TYR A 21 -1.64 6.77 -9.86
C TYR A 21 -0.72 7.12 -8.70
N ILE A 22 0.49 6.55 -8.72
CA ILE A 22 1.50 6.71 -7.68
C ILE A 22 2.78 7.23 -8.34
N VAL A 23 3.54 8.05 -7.61
CA VAL A 23 4.85 8.53 -8.08
C VAL A 23 5.79 7.33 -8.26
N GLU A 24 6.52 7.28 -9.37
CA GLU A 24 7.35 6.15 -9.76
C GLU A 24 8.30 5.66 -8.65
N LYS A 25 8.92 6.58 -7.91
CA LYS A 25 9.81 6.23 -6.79
C LYS A 25 9.13 5.43 -5.68
N TYR A 26 7.83 5.64 -5.45
CA TYR A 26 7.06 4.85 -4.48
C TYR A 26 6.49 3.57 -5.09
N LEU A 27 6.30 3.54 -6.40
CA LEU A 27 5.79 2.38 -7.12
C LEU A 27 6.74 1.19 -7.02
N LYS A 28 8.06 1.46 -7.03
CA LYS A 28 9.13 0.45 -6.99
C LYS A 28 9.36 -0.17 -5.60
N ILE A 29 8.83 0.43 -4.54
CA ILE A 29 9.09 0.00 -3.15
C ILE A 29 8.21 -1.21 -2.81
N GLY A 30 8.81 -2.21 -2.15
CA GLY A 30 8.08 -3.31 -1.54
C GLY A 30 7.30 -4.18 -2.52
N ILE A 31 7.76 -4.26 -3.78
CA ILE A 31 7.23 -5.21 -4.76
C ILE A 31 7.69 -6.60 -4.34
N SER A 32 6.74 -7.53 -4.30
CA SER A 32 6.94 -8.95 -4.08
C SER A 32 6.29 -9.70 -5.23
N GLU A 33 6.77 -10.91 -5.49
CA GLU A 33 6.14 -11.83 -6.42
C GLU A 33 5.31 -12.84 -5.63
N THR A 34 4.17 -13.24 -6.20
CA THR A 34 3.32 -14.31 -5.70
C THR A 34 2.86 -15.14 -6.88
N GLU A 35 2.75 -16.44 -6.69
CA GLU A 35 2.10 -17.30 -7.68
C GLU A 35 0.58 -17.28 -7.44
N PHE A 36 -0.19 -17.10 -8.51
CA PHE A 36 -1.64 -17.18 -8.50
C PHE A 36 -2.09 -17.85 -9.79
N GLU A 37 -2.80 -18.97 -9.68
CA GLU A 37 -3.30 -19.77 -10.82
C GLU A 37 -2.20 -20.10 -11.85
N GLY A 38 -1.00 -20.47 -11.37
CA GLY A 38 0.14 -20.81 -12.22
C GLY A 38 0.83 -19.63 -12.90
N GLN A 39 0.45 -18.39 -12.54
CA GLN A 39 1.09 -17.16 -13.04
C GLN A 39 1.76 -16.39 -11.92
N VAL A 40 2.93 -15.83 -12.20
CA VAL A 40 3.66 -14.97 -11.26
C VAL A 40 3.11 -13.55 -11.35
N LEU A 41 2.50 -13.09 -10.27
CA LEU A 41 1.97 -11.74 -10.12
C LEU A 41 2.86 -10.89 -9.24
N ARG A 42 3.06 -9.63 -9.64
CA ARG A 42 3.75 -8.63 -8.84
C ARG A 42 2.75 -7.92 -7.94
N ILE A 43 2.92 -8.07 -6.63
CA ILE A 43 2.06 -7.47 -5.60
C ILE A 43 2.89 -6.62 -4.64
N TYR A 44 2.23 -5.78 -3.84
CA TYR A 44 2.90 -5.11 -2.73
C TYR A 44 2.95 -6.00 -1.51
N ASN A 45 4.09 -6.00 -0.83
CA ASN A 45 4.21 -6.64 0.47
C ASN A 45 3.40 -5.91 1.55
N ARG A 46 3.32 -6.54 2.72
CA ARG A 46 2.53 -6.07 3.86
C ARG A 46 2.98 -4.68 4.33
N GLU A 47 4.29 -4.47 4.47
CA GLU A 47 4.85 -3.19 4.93
C GLU A 47 4.49 -2.04 3.98
N LYS A 48 4.66 -2.25 2.66
CA LYS A 48 4.32 -1.24 1.66
C LYS A 48 2.83 -0.93 1.67
N THR A 49 2.01 -1.98 1.77
CA THR A 49 0.55 -1.85 1.84
C THR A 49 0.14 -0.99 3.04
N ILE A 50 0.74 -1.20 4.21
CA ILE A 50 0.45 -0.39 5.40
C ILE A 50 0.92 1.06 5.25
N CYS A 51 2.10 1.30 4.67
CA CYS A 51 2.53 2.66 4.35
C CYS A 51 1.56 3.37 3.40
N ASP A 52 0.99 2.66 2.40
CA ASP A 52 -0.02 3.22 1.51
C ASP A 52 -1.34 3.52 2.25
N ILE A 53 -1.80 2.60 3.10
CA ILE A 53 -3.01 2.79 3.91
C ILE A 53 -2.87 4.03 4.81
N ILE A 54 -1.72 4.22 5.45
CA ILE A 54 -1.42 5.39 6.28
C ILE A 54 -1.34 6.66 5.44
N ARG A 55 -0.74 6.60 4.25
CA ARG A 55 -0.66 7.73 3.31
C ARG A 55 -2.05 8.18 2.84
N TYR A 56 -2.92 7.23 2.55
CA TYR A 56 -4.23 7.45 1.95
C TYR A 56 -5.40 7.36 2.95
N GLU A 57 -5.15 7.34 4.25
CA GLU A 57 -6.17 7.26 5.32
C GLU A 57 -7.39 8.15 5.05
N LYS A 58 -7.17 9.43 4.68
CA LYS A 58 -8.26 10.40 4.43
C LYS A 58 -9.17 10.04 3.24
N LYS A 59 -8.74 9.10 2.39
CA LYS A 59 -9.47 8.60 1.21
C LYS A 59 -10.03 7.19 1.41
N MET A 60 -9.92 6.66 2.63
CA MET A 60 -10.37 5.33 2.98
C MET A 60 -11.47 5.40 4.02
N ASP A 61 -12.29 4.36 4.03
CA ASP A 61 -13.24 4.15 5.11
C ASP A 61 -12.49 3.89 6.44
N LYS A 62 -12.99 4.47 7.54
CA LYS A 62 -12.33 4.41 8.84
C LYS A 62 -12.29 2.99 9.41
N GLU A 63 -13.33 2.20 9.20
CA GLU A 63 -13.36 0.81 9.67
C GLU A 63 -12.34 -0.04 8.90
N VAL A 64 -12.28 0.16 7.58
CA VAL A 64 -11.28 -0.51 6.72
C VAL A 64 -9.86 -0.15 7.15
N PHE A 65 -9.61 1.14 7.43
CA PHE A 65 -8.32 1.60 7.93
C PHE A 65 -7.96 0.93 9.26
N ASN A 66 -8.84 1.00 10.25
CA ASN A 66 -8.59 0.44 11.58
C ASN A 66 -8.37 -1.07 11.53
N LYS A 67 -9.16 -1.78 10.72
CA LYS A 67 -9.01 -3.22 10.51
C LYS A 67 -7.64 -3.56 9.93
N ALA A 68 -7.17 -2.82 8.94
CA ALA A 68 -5.87 -3.07 8.32
C ALA A 68 -4.70 -2.81 9.29
N ILE A 69 -4.73 -1.71 10.04
CA ILE A 69 -3.71 -1.41 11.04
C ILE A 69 -3.68 -2.47 12.13
N ARG A 70 -4.85 -2.84 12.68
CA ARG A 70 -4.95 -3.89 13.70
C ARG A 70 -4.45 -5.22 13.19
N SER A 71 -4.86 -5.61 11.98
CA SER A 71 -4.44 -6.86 11.35
C SER A 71 -2.93 -6.94 11.19
N TYR A 72 -2.27 -5.84 10.83
CA TYR A 72 -0.81 -5.80 10.73
C TYR A 72 -0.13 -5.80 12.09
N ALA A 73 -0.66 -5.06 13.07
CA ALA A 73 -0.10 -5.01 14.42
C ALA A 73 -0.07 -6.41 15.08
N THR A 74 -1.09 -7.22 14.85
CA THR A 74 -1.18 -8.60 15.37
C THR A 74 -0.54 -9.65 14.46
N ASP A 75 -0.08 -9.29 13.26
CA ASP A 75 0.55 -10.25 12.33
C ASP A 75 1.89 -10.73 12.94
N SER A 76 2.09 -12.05 12.94
CA SER A 76 3.33 -12.69 13.38
C SER A 76 4.46 -12.52 12.37
N ASN A 77 4.11 -12.31 11.09
CA ASN A 77 5.06 -12.13 9.99
C ASN A 77 5.41 -10.66 9.73
N LYS A 78 4.97 -9.73 10.60
CA LYS A 78 5.28 -8.30 10.43
C LYS A 78 6.77 -8.03 10.52
N ASN A 79 7.28 -7.18 9.65
CA ASN A 79 8.65 -6.67 9.75
C ASN A 79 8.64 -5.17 10.04
N VAL A 80 8.76 -4.82 11.33
CA VAL A 80 8.72 -3.42 11.80
C VAL A 80 9.92 -2.61 11.27
N GLY A 81 11.10 -3.22 11.16
CA GLY A 81 12.29 -2.54 10.61
C GLY A 81 12.04 -2.06 9.18
N ARG A 82 11.55 -2.97 8.34
CA ARG A 82 11.19 -2.69 6.94
C ARG A 82 10.01 -1.72 6.83
N LEU A 83 9.02 -1.80 7.72
CA LEU A 83 7.93 -0.82 7.76
C LEU A 83 8.46 0.61 7.95
N ILE A 84 9.35 0.80 8.93
CA ILE A 84 9.93 2.12 9.21
C ILE A 84 10.82 2.59 8.06
N GLU A 85 11.59 1.70 7.45
CA GLU A 85 12.39 2.00 6.25
C GLU A 85 11.50 2.52 5.11
N TYR A 86 10.42 1.81 4.77
CA TYR A 86 9.50 2.24 3.73
C TYR A 86 8.76 3.52 4.09
N ALA A 87 8.39 3.68 5.37
CA ALA A 87 7.73 4.89 5.84
C ALA A 87 8.64 6.13 5.70
N LYS A 88 9.96 5.98 5.92
CA LYS A 88 10.95 7.03 5.63
C LYS A 88 11.01 7.37 4.15
N LEU A 89 11.20 6.36 3.30
CA LEU A 89 11.27 6.53 1.84
C LEU A 89 10.01 7.21 1.27
N MET A 90 8.85 6.92 1.86
CA MET A 90 7.55 7.46 1.45
C MET A 90 7.14 8.76 2.17
N ASN A 91 7.97 9.30 3.06
CA ASN A 91 7.68 10.48 3.89
C ASN A 91 6.40 10.35 4.74
N VAL A 92 6.15 9.17 5.30
CA VAL A 92 5.03 8.87 6.21
C VAL A 92 5.47 8.33 7.56
N GLU A 93 6.76 8.42 7.89
CA GLU A 93 7.33 7.89 9.14
C GLU A 93 6.65 8.42 10.40
N LYS A 94 6.53 9.76 10.55
CA LYS A 94 5.92 10.37 11.75
C LYS A 94 4.52 9.82 12.02
N LYS A 95 3.72 9.72 10.97
CA LYS A 95 2.35 9.19 11.05
C LYS A 95 2.35 7.69 11.32
N THR A 96 3.28 6.96 10.73
CA THR A 96 3.42 5.51 10.93
C THR A 96 3.76 5.20 12.38
N LYS A 97 4.71 5.92 12.99
CA LYS A 97 5.06 5.78 14.40
C LYS A 97 3.89 6.09 15.33
N MET A 98 3.16 7.19 15.07
CA MET A 98 1.97 7.55 15.85
C MET A 98 0.88 6.48 15.77
N VAL A 99 0.57 6.01 14.55
CA VAL A 99 -0.45 4.97 14.34
C VAL A 99 -0.01 3.68 15.02
N MET A 100 1.18 3.16 14.72
CA MET A 100 1.64 1.88 15.29
C MET A 100 1.79 1.93 16.81
N GLY A 101 2.20 3.07 17.38
CA GLY A 101 2.33 3.23 18.83
C GLY A 101 1.01 3.23 19.60
N MET A 102 -0.16 3.37 18.94
CA MET A 102 -1.47 3.20 19.58
C MET A 102 -1.92 1.74 19.65
N TRP A 103 -1.31 0.85 18.86
CA TRP A 103 -1.73 -0.54 18.68
C TRP A 103 -0.68 -1.57 19.14
N MET A 104 0.47 -1.10 19.63
CA MET A 104 1.47 -1.89 20.35
C MET A 104 1.31 -1.66 21.85
#